data_AF-A0A8J6XHC9-F1
#
_entry.id   AF-A0A8J6XHC9-F1
#
_cell.length_a   1.000
_cell.length_b   1.000
_cell.length_c   1.000
_cell.angle_alpha   90.00
_cell.angle_beta   90.00
_cell.angle_gamma   90.00
#
_symmetry.space_group_name_H-M   'P 1'
#
loop_
_entity.id
_entity.type
_entity.pdbx_description
1 polymer ?
#
loop_
_entity_poly.entity_id
_entity_poly.type
_entity_poly.pdbx_seq_one_letter_code
_entity_poly.pdbx_strand_id
1 'polypeptide(L)'
;MRVLRRNLEQIVKPVKPREFCRLWFGADEEMEKSRGYRAECVRLLSRILSVKPETISSKWGEGIEFEKMPVQHEKTLSYANSLRDIIDAAGKNPELVNIIMERIKKSP
;
A
#
# COMPACT_ATOMS: atom_id res chain seq x y z
N MET A 1 8.01 -24.95 -3.86
CA MET A 1 7.51 -23.57 -3.63
C MET A 1 8.30 -22.71 -2.62
N ARG A 2 9.38 -23.18 -1.95
CA ARG A 2 10.15 -22.37 -0.97
C ARG A 2 11.16 -21.37 -1.58
N VAL A 3 11.65 -21.62 -2.80
CA VAL A 3 12.72 -20.82 -3.42
C VAL A 3 12.20 -19.46 -3.92
N LEU A 4 11.00 -19.41 -4.51
CA LEU A 4 10.37 -18.17 -5.00
C LEU A 4 10.09 -17.15 -3.87
N ARG A 5 9.69 -17.61 -2.67
CA ARG A 5 9.45 -16.74 -1.52
C ARG A 5 10.70 -15.99 -1.04
N ARG A 6 11.90 -16.60 -1.12
CA ARG A 6 13.15 -15.99 -0.64
C ARG A 6 13.62 -14.81 -1.50
N ASN A 7 13.35 -14.84 -2.81
CA ASN A 7 13.74 -13.76 -3.71
C ASN A 7 12.80 -12.54 -3.59
N LEU A 8 11.51 -12.76 -3.30
CA LEU A 8 10.55 -11.66 -3.17
C LEU A 8 10.86 -10.78 -1.95
N GLU A 9 11.31 -11.36 -0.84
CA GLU A 9 11.67 -10.62 0.37
C GLU A 9 12.95 -9.77 0.21
N GLN A 10 13.80 -10.08 -0.77
CA GLN A 10 14.97 -9.24 -1.11
C GLN A 10 14.60 -8.04 -1.99
N ILE A 11 13.47 -8.11 -2.70
CA ILE A 11 13.00 -7.08 -3.65
C ILE A 11 12.00 -6.14 -2.96
N VAL A 12 11.18 -6.67 -2.05
CA VAL A 12 10.05 -5.96 -1.46
C VAL A 12 10.43 -5.45 -0.07
N LYS A 13 10.85 -4.18 0.01
CA LYS A 13 11.16 -3.52 1.28
C LYS A 13 9.89 -3.28 2.09
N PRO A 14 9.88 -3.51 3.42
CA PRO A 14 8.78 -3.12 4.29
C PRO A 14 8.44 -1.63 4.13
N VAL A 15 7.15 -1.31 3.99
CA VAL A 15 6.67 0.08 3.85
C VAL A 15 5.84 0.42 5.08
N LYS A 16 6.16 1.55 5.72
CA LYS A 16 5.39 2.08 6.85
C LYS A 16 4.08 2.70 6.36
N PRO A 17 3.02 2.72 7.17
CA PRO A 17 1.70 3.16 6.74
C PRO A 17 1.65 4.64 6.34
N ARG A 18 2.38 5.53 7.03
CA ARG A 18 2.55 6.93 6.60
C ARG A 18 3.18 7.03 5.22
N GLU A 19 4.31 6.36 5.05
CA GLU A 19 5.05 6.34 3.77
C GLU A 19 4.19 5.78 2.64
N PHE A 20 3.47 4.69 2.90
CA PHE A 20 2.52 4.11 1.95
C PHE A 20 1.45 5.12 1.51
N CYS A 21 0.78 5.79 2.45
CA CYS A 21 -0.18 6.83 2.11
C CYS A 21 0.44 7.96 1.31
N ARG A 22 1.62 8.42 1.73
CA ARG A 22 2.31 9.54 1.09
C ARG A 22 2.59 9.22 -0.38
N LEU A 23 3.12 8.03 -0.65
CA LEU A 23 3.38 7.55 -2.00
C LEU A 23 2.09 7.39 -2.81
N TRP A 24 1.02 6.86 -2.19
CA TRP A 24 -0.24 6.59 -2.88
C TRP A 24 -0.99 7.86 -3.28
N PHE A 25 -0.95 8.89 -2.43
CA PHE A 25 -1.63 10.15 -2.68
C PHE A 25 -0.74 11.20 -3.34
N GLY A 26 0.56 10.93 -3.52
CA GLY A 26 1.53 11.94 -3.94
C GLY A 26 1.61 13.10 -2.95
N ALA A 27 1.43 12.82 -1.66
CA ALA A 27 1.31 13.84 -0.63
C ALA A 27 2.67 14.41 -0.24
N ASP A 28 2.71 15.71 -0.01
CA ASP A 28 3.81 16.41 0.66
C ASP A 28 3.48 16.67 2.14
N GLU A 29 4.39 17.35 2.85
CA GLU A 29 4.20 17.64 4.28
C GLU A 29 3.04 18.60 4.55
N GLU A 30 2.66 19.46 3.60
CA GLU A 30 1.51 20.36 3.76
C GLU A 30 0.21 19.57 3.64
N MET A 31 0.11 18.69 2.65
CA MET A 31 -1.04 17.81 2.47
C MET A 31 -1.22 16.87 3.68
N GLU A 32 -0.14 16.36 4.27
CA GLU A 32 -0.21 15.53 5.48
C GLU A 32 -0.85 16.24 6.68
N LYS A 33 -0.77 17.57 6.74
CA LYS A 33 -1.40 18.42 7.77
C LYS A 33 -2.84 18.80 7.43
N SER A 34 -3.28 18.57 6.20
CA SER A 34 -4.61 18.94 5.75
C SER A 34 -5.70 18.17 6.48
N ARG A 35 -6.84 18.84 6.69
CA ARG A 35 -8.00 18.21 7.31
C ARG A 35 -8.53 17.12 6.37
N GLY A 36 -8.55 15.88 6.85
CA GLY A 36 -9.10 14.75 6.12
C GLY A 36 -8.04 13.80 5.55
N TYR A 37 -6.77 14.20 5.45
CA TYR A 37 -5.69 13.33 4.98
C TYR A 37 -5.62 12.01 5.76
N ARG A 38 -5.67 12.09 7.10
CA ARG A 38 -5.72 10.90 7.95
C ARG A 38 -6.94 10.02 7.65
N ALA A 39 -8.11 10.61 7.42
CA ALA A 39 -9.32 9.85 7.13
C ALA A 39 -9.21 9.14 5.77
N GLU A 40 -8.55 9.75 4.80
CA GLU A 40 -8.22 9.12 3.50
C GLU A 40 -7.25 7.96 3.65
N CYS A 41 -6.20 8.13 4.46
CA CYS A 41 -5.32 7.04 4.84
C CYS A 41 -6.08 5.87 5.46
N VAL A 42 -6.96 6.14 6.43
CA VAL A 42 -7.78 5.09 7.09
C VAL A 42 -8.61 4.33 6.05
N ARG A 43 -9.26 5.04 5.11
CA ARG A 43 -10.04 4.41 4.03
C ARG A 43 -9.18 3.56 3.10
N LEU A 44 -8.01 4.07 2.70
CA LEU A 44 -7.09 3.35 1.82
C LEU A 44 -6.54 2.09 2.49
N LEU A 45 -6.01 2.22 3.70
CA LEU A 45 -5.46 1.10 4.48
C LEU A 45 -6.53 0.05 4.75
N SER A 46 -7.77 0.47 5.06
CA SER A 46 -8.90 -0.44 5.26
C SER A 46 -9.15 -1.32 4.04
N ARG A 47 -9.15 -0.73 2.84
CA ARG A 47 -9.38 -1.45 1.58
C ARG A 47 -8.24 -2.39 1.22
N ILE A 48 -6.99 -1.95 1.39
CA ILE A 48 -5.81 -2.75 1.03
C ILE A 48 -5.60 -3.92 2.00
N LEU A 49 -5.83 -3.69 3.30
CA LEU A 49 -5.55 -4.68 4.33
C LEU A 49 -6.77 -5.51 4.72
N SER A 50 -7.95 -5.20 4.17
CA SER A 50 -9.24 -5.79 4.54
C SER A 50 -9.51 -5.69 6.06
N VAL A 51 -9.10 -4.57 6.66
CA VAL A 51 -9.30 -4.26 8.09
C VAL A 51 -10.39 -3.20 8.21
N LYS A 52 -11.29 -3.35 9.18
CA LYS A 52 -12.36 -2.37 9.42
C LYS A 52 -11.77 -0.95 9.70
N PRO A 53 -12.31 0.12 9.10
CA PRO A 53 -11.83 1.48 9.31
C PRO A 53 -11.74 1.87 10.80
N GLU A 54 -12.70 1.43 11.60
CA GLU A 54 -12.78 1.73 13.04
C GLU A 54 -11.60 1.11 13.80
N THR A 55 -11.16 -0.08 13.40
CA THR A 55 -9.98 -0.72 13.98
C THR A 55 -8.73 0.10 13.70
N ILE A 56 -8.59 0.59 12.46
CA ILE A 56 -7.43 1.40 12.06
C ILE A 56 -7.45 2.74 12.79
N SER A 57 -8.60 3.42 12.81
CA SER A 57 -8.71 4.76 13.38
C SER A 57 -8.54 4.78 14.89
N SER A 58 -9.02 3.75 15.61
CA SER A 58 -9.01 3.69 17.08
C SER A 58 -7.83 2.91 17.67
N LYS A 59 -7.33 1.87 17.00
CA LYS A 59 -6.32 0.96 17.58
C LYS A 59 -4.92 1.19 17.06
N TRP A 60 -4.73 1.80 15.90
CA TRP A 60 -3.40 1.95 15.29
C TRP A 60 -2.69 3.25 15.67
N GLY A 61 -3.24 4.02 16.61
CA GLY A 61 -2.71 5.32 17.03
C GLY A 61 -3.46 6.48 16.38
N GLU A 62 -3.38 7.64 17.02
CA GLU A 62 -4.14 8.83 16.64
C GLU A 62 -3.47 9.65 15.53
N GLY A 63 -2.14 9.56 15.42
CA GLY A 63 -1.34 10.28 14.43
C GLY A 63 -1.36 9.66 13.03
N ILE A 64 -0.73 10.35 12.08
CA ILE A 64 -0.55 9.87 10.70
C ILE A 64 0.49 8.74 10.56
N GLU A 65 1.25 8.45 11.63
CA GLU A 65 2.25 7.38 11.67
C GLU A 65 1.65 5.97 11.81
N PHE A 66 0.43 5.86 12.33
CA PHE A 66 -0.20 4.58 12.67
C PHE A 66 0.73 3.64 13.45
N GLU A 67 1.43 4.18 14.45
CA GLU A 67 2.49 3.56 15.25
C GLU A 67 2.14 2.22 15.91
N LYS A 68 0.84 1.92 16.12
CA LYS A 68 0.37 0.64 16.68
C LYS A 68 -0.09 -0.37 15.63
N MET A 69 0.16 -0.11 14.34
CA MET A 69 -0.17 -1.07 13.27
C MET A 69 0.64 -2.37 13.44
N PRO A 70 0.00 -3.55 13.40
CA PRO A 70 0.71 -4.83 13.43
C PRO A 70 1.69 -4.99 12.25
N VAL A 71 2.92 -5.41 12.53
CA VAL A 71 4.03 -5.55 11.55
C VAL A 71 3.67 -6.44 10.36
N GLN A 72 2.80 -7.44 10.54
CA GLN A 72 2.35 -8.31 9.46
C GLN A 72 1.71 -7.55 8.29
N HIS A 73 1.12 -6.38 8.54
CA HIS A 73 0.50 -5.55 7.50
C HIS A 73 1.53 -4.81 6.65
N GLU A 74 2.74 -4.55 7.15
CA GLU A 74 3.79 -3.87 6.39
C GLU A 74 4.14 -4.63 5.11
N LYS A 75 4.17 -5.98 5.17
CA LYS A 75 4.42 -6.81 3.97
C LYS A 75 3.33 -6.64 2.91
N THR A 76 2.06 -6.59 3.33
CA THR A 76 0.94 -6.38 2.40
C THR A 76 1.00 -4.99 1.76
N LEU A 77 1.33 -3.95 2.55
CA LEU A 77 1.54 -2.61 2.03
C LEU A 77 2.69 -2.57 1.01
N SER A 78 3.78 -3.29 1.27
CA SER A 78 4.89 -3.38 0.34
C SER A 78 4.51 -4.04 -0.99
N TYR A 79 3.72 -5.12 -0.97
CA TYR A 79 3.21 -5.71 -2.22
C TYR A 79 2.34 -4.75 -3.01
N ALA A 80 1.42 -4.05 -2.32
CA ALA A 80 0.56 -3.05 -2.95
C ALA A 80 1.40 -1.90 -3.55
N ASN A 81 2.43 -1.45 -2.85
CA ASN A 81 3.31 -0.39 -3.32
C ASN A 81 4.15 -0.82 -4.53
N SER A 82 4.70 -2.03 -4.53
CA SER A 82 5.43 -2.54 -5.71
C SER A 82 4.53 -2.67 -6.94
N LEU A 83 3.26 -3.09 -6.77
CA LEU A 83 2.29 -3.10 -7.87
C LEU A 83 2.01 -1.68 -8.38
N ARG A 84 1.85 -0.71 -7.46
CA ARG A 84 1.72 0.71 -7.81
C ARG A 84 2.92 1.17 -8.65
N ASP A 85 4.15 0.93 -8.20
CA ASP A 85 5.38 1.30 -8.92
C ASP A 85 5.43 0.69 -10.33
N ILE A 86 5.07 -0.60 -10.47
CA ILE A 86 5.05 -1.29 -11.77
C ILE A 86 4.00 -0.67 -12.69
N ILE A 87 2.81 -0.37 -12.17
CA ILE A 87 1.73 0.24 -12.95
C ILE A 87 2.11 1.66 -13.36
N ASP A 88 2.66 2.47 -12.45
CA ASP A 88 3.12 3.83 -12.72
C ASP A 88 4.21 3.84 -13.80
N ALA A 89 5.20 2.95 -13.70
CA ALA A 89 6.25 2.80 -14.70
C ALA A 89 5.70 2.31 -16.05
N ALA A 90 4.76 1.37 -16.02
CA ALA A 90 4.06 0.85 -17.20
C ALA A 90 3.08 1.87 -17.79
N GLY A 91 2.76 2.98 -17.12
CA GLY A 91 1.90 4.05 -17.65
C GLY A 91 2.38 4.66 -18.97
N LYS A 92 3.65 4.46 -19.33
CA LYS A 92 4.23 4.81 -20.64
C LYS A 92 3.98 3.76 -21.73
N ASN A 93 3.45 2.59 -21.37
CA ASN A 93 3.11 1.48 -22.25
C ASN A 93 1.74 0.87 -21.86
N PRO A 94 0.63 1.40 -22.41
CA PRO A 94 -0.73 0.94 -22.10
C PRO A 94 -0.97 -0.56 -22.36
N GLU A 95 -0.26 -1.15 -23.33
CA GLU A 95 -0.38 -2.57 -23.66
C GLU A 95 0.15 -3.46 -22.53
N LEU A 96 1.29 -3.08 -21.94
CA LEU A 96 1.85 -3.79 -20.79
C LEU A 96 0.89 -3.78 -19.59
N VAL A 97 0.21 -2.65 -19.34
CA VAL A 97 -0.81 -2.56 -18.28
C VAL A 97 -1.94 -3.56 -18.51
N ASN A 98 -2.45 -3.63 -19.75
CA ASN A 98 -3.53 -4.57 -20.10
C ASN A 98 -3.10 -6.03 -19.89
N ILE A 99 -1.90 -6.40 -20.36
CA ILE A 99 -1.34 -7.76 -20.20
C ILE A 99 -1.23 -8.13 -18.71
N ILE A 100 -0.74 -7.22 -17.87
CA ILE A 100 -0.63 -7.44 -16.43
C ILE A 100 -2.03 -7.63 -15.80
N MET A 101 -2.99 -6.78 -16.15
CA MET A 101 -4.35 -6.86 -15.61
C MET A 101 -5.08 -8.15 -16.01
N GLU A 102 -4.91 -8.61 -17.25
CA GLU A 102 -5.44 -9.90 -17.68
C GLU A 102 -4.84 -11.08 -16.91
N ARG A 103 -3.53 -11.03 -16.63
CA ARG A 103 -2.86 -12.05 -15.84
C ARG A 103 -3.40 -12.09 -14.41
N ILE A 104 -3.61 -10.93 -13.79
CA ILE A 104 -4.17 -10.82 -12.43
C ILE A 104 -5.58 -11.41 -12.37
N LYS A 105 -6.44 -11.12 -13.36
CA LYS A 105 -7.82 -11.68 -13.41
C LYS A 105 -7.86 -13.20 -13.55
N LYS A 106 -6.83 -13.81 -14.14
CA LYS A 106 -6.71 -15.27 -14.34
C LYS A 106 -6.01 -15.98 -13.18
N SER A 107 -5.47 -15.25 -12.20
CA SER A 107 -4.87 -15.85 -11.02
C SER A 107 -5.97 -16.35 -10.07
N PRO A 108 -5.95 -17.63 -9.68
CA PRO A 108 -6.91 -18.21 -8.73
C PRO A 108 -6.75 -17.67 -7.31
#